data_AF-A0A150T941-F1
#
_entry.id   AF-A0A150T941-F1
#
_cell.length_a   1.000
_cell.length_b   1.000
_cell.length_c   1.000
_cell.angle_alpha   90.00
_cell.angle_beta   90.00
_cell.angle_gamma   90.00
#
_symmetry.space_group_name_H-M   'P 1'
#
loop_
_entity.id
_entity.type
_entity.pdbx_description
1 polymer ?
#
loop_
_entity_poly.entity_id
_entity_poly.type
_entity_poly.pdbx_seq_one_letter_code
_entity_poly.pdbx_strand_id
1 'polypeptide(L)'
;MPTLFRNHTDDFTALRSLRRVGAKFQMRLLQGPGLDGFDALAEVGELRLLSPGELTSLDWLPALTRVRESALVMTAPPLSMEDIESFLSRLDIGGETAVMTSE
;
A
#
# COMPACT_ATOMS: atom_id res chain seq x y z
N MET A 1 27.79 12.46 -12.19
CA MET A 1 26.69 11.51 -11.95
C MET A 1 25.41 12.33 -11.81
N PRO A 2 24.44 12.20 -12.73
CA PRO A 2 23.20 12.95 -12.58
C PRO A 2 22.45 12.38 -11.37
N THR A 3 22.26 13.21 -10.35
CA THR A 3 21.30 12.96 -9.28
C THR A 3 19.93 12.84 -9.92
N LEU A 4 19.47 11.60 -10.12
CA LEU A 4 18.05 11.33 -10.32
C LEU A 4 17.34 12.00 -9.14
N PHE A 5 16.43 12.93 -9.44
CA PHE A 5 15.48 13.43 -8.45
C PHE A 5 14.75 12.21 -7.90
N ARG A 6 15.20 11.67 -6.75
CA ARG A 6 14.41 10.72 -5.98
C ARG A 6 13.20 11.51 -5.52
N ASN A 7 12.02 11.20 -6.06
CA ASN A 7 10.75 11.59 -5.45
C ASN A 7 10.61 10.78 -4.16
N HIS A 8 11.38 11.16 -3.13
CA HIS A 8 11.17 10.73 -1.77
C HIS A 8 10.03 11.58 -1.23
N THR A 9 8.80 11.18 -1.54
CA THR A 9 7.60 11.79 -1.00
C THR A 9 6.92 10.74 -0.14
N ASP A 10 7.43 10.58 1.08
CA ASP A 10 6.84 9.73 2.11
C ASP A 10 5.74 10.50 2.87
N ASP A 11 5.64 11.81 2.61
CA ASP A 11 4.65 12.73 3.16
C ASP A 11 3.45 12.89 2.21
N PHE A 12 2.37 12.18 2.52
CA PHE A 12 1.05 12.38 1.93
C PHE A 12 0.10 13.05 2.93
N THR A 13 0.60 13.83 3.88
CA THR A 13 -0.21 14.36 4.99
C THR A 13 -1.34 15.28 4.54
N ALA A 14 -1.23 15.88 3.35
CA ALA A 14 -2.32 16.58 2.69
C ALA A 14 -3.56 15.68 2.44
N LEU A 15 -3.39 14.36 2.39
CA LEU A 15 -4.43 13.36 2.23
C LEU A 15 -4.96 12.80 3.54
N ARG A 16 -4.53 13.28 4.72
CA ARG A 16 -4.96 12.74 6.04
C ARG A 16 -6.48 12.65 6.23
N SER A 17 -7.25 13.49 5.53
CA SER A 17 -8.72 13.50 5.58
C SER A 17 -9.40 12.62 4.53
N LEU A 18 -8.64 12.00 3.62
CA LEU A 18 -9.15 11.14 2.55
C LEU A 18 -9.69 9.85 3.16
N ARG A 19 -11.02 9.70 3.14
CA ARG A 19 -11.68 8.52 3.70
C ARG A 19 -11.91 7.39 2.70
N ARG A 20 -12.04 7.74 1.42
CA ARG A 20 -12.46 6.80 0.38
C ARG A 20 -11.80 7.10 -0.95
N VAL A 21 -11.35 6.06 -1.63
CA VAL A 21 -10.96 6.09 -3.04
C VAL A 21 -11.90 5.19 -3.83
N GLY A 22 -12.83 5.77 -4.58
CA GLY A 22 -13.95 5.01 -5.17
C GLY A 22 -13.55 3.96 -6.18
N ALA A 23 -12.53 4.23 -7.00
CA ALA A 23 -12.10 3.36 -8.09
C ALA A 23 -10.83 2.57 -7.75
N LYS A 24 -9.67 3.23 -7.65
CA LYS A 24 -8.40 2.53 -7.50
C LYS A 24 -7.40 3.32 -6.66
N PHE A 25 -6.89 2.70 -5.61
CA PHE A 25 -5.75 3.17 -4.85
C PHE A 25 -4.51 2.39 -5.29
N GLN A 26 -3.61 3.08 -5.99
CA GLN A 26 -2.40 2.47 -6.53
C GLN A 26 -1.16 3.23 -6.08
N MET A 27 -0.29 2.52 -5.36
CA MET A 27 1.03 2.99 -4.98
C MET A 27 2.09 2.20 -5.76
N ARG A 28 3.01 2.91 -6.40
CA ARG A 28 4.11 2.33 -7.18
C ARG A 28 5.41 2.93 -6.72
N LEU A 29 6.47 2.13 -6.77
CA LEU A 29 7.82 2.56 -6.40
C LEU A 29 7.85 3.09 -4.96
N LEU A 30 7.20 2.35 -4.06
CA LEU A 30 7.26 2.65 -2.62
C LEU A 30 8.70 2.46 -2.14
N GLN A 31 9.29 3.55 -1.66
CA GLN A 31 10.68 3.65 -1.21
C GLN A 31 10.67 4.33 0.15
N GLY A 32 10.72 3.56 1.25
CA GLY A 32 10.66 4.12 2.61
C GLY A 32 10.02 3.20 3.66
N PRO A 33 10.29 3.41 4.96
CA PRO A 33 9.84 2.55 6.06
C PRO A 33 8.33 2.66 6.36
N GLY A 34 7.65 3.67 5.79
CA GLY A 34 6.23 3.95 5.99
C GLY A 34 5.78 5.15 5.17
N LEU A 35 4.46 5.36 5.05
CA LEU A 35 3.86 6.48 4.33
C LEU A 35 2.94 7.25 5.28
N ASP A 36 3.15 8.55 5.45
CA ASP A 36 2.28 9.35 6.29
C ASP A 36 1.10 9.89 5.47
N GLY A 37 -0.10 9.91 6.07
CA GLY A 37 -1.23 10.65 5.51
C GLY A 37 -2.42 9.84 5.03
N PHE A 38 -2.42 8.52 5.22
CA PHE A 38 -3.59 7.67 4.91
C PHE A 38 -4.35 7.22 6.16
N ASP A 39 -4.18 7.94 7.27
CA ASP A 39 -4.74 7.64 8.60
C ASP A 39 -6.26 7.42 8.58
N ALA A 40 -6.98 8.12 7.70
CA ALA A 40 -8.43 8.05 7.61
C ALA A 40 -8.96 7.18 6.45
N LEU A 41 -8.07 6.64 5.59
CA LEU A 41 -8.46 5.92 4.38
C LEU A 41 -9.06 4.57 4.77
N ALA A 42 -10.39 4.49 4.75
CA ALA A 42 -11.15 3.33 5.23
C ALA A 42 -11.59 2.37 4.12
N GLU A 43 -11.77 2.90 2.91
CA GLU A 43 -12.28 2.13 1.77
C GLU A 43 -11.60 2.49 0.46
N VAL A 44 -11.27 1.48 -0.33
CA VAL A 44 -10.83 1.61 -1.72
C VAL A 44 -11.65 0.70 -2.65
N GLY A 45 -11.72 1.04 -3.93
CA GLY A 45 -12.25 0.13 -4.96
C GLY A 45 -11.31 -1.06 -5.18
N GLU A 46 -10.25 -0.84 -5.95
CA GLU A 46 -9.09 -1.73 -6.07
C GLU A 46 -7.92 -1.24 -5.21
N LEU A 47 -7.20 -2.19 -4.60
CA LEU A 47 -5.92 -1.96 -3.92
C LEU A 47 -4.77 -2.51 -4.76
N ARG A 48 -3.80 -1.66 -5.13
CA ARG A 48 -2.57 -2.11 -5.80
C ARG A 48 -1.33 -1.51 -5.15
N LEU A 49 -0.51 -2.37 -4.58
CA LEU A 49 0.74 -2.00 -3.93
C LEU A 49 1.91 -2.61 -4.70
N LEU A 50 2.78 -1.77 -5.26
CA LEU A 50 3.94 -2.19 -6.04
C LEU A 50 5.22 -1.57 -5.46
N SER A 51 6.00 -2.37 -4.74
CA SER A 51 7.23 -1.97 -4.07
C SER A 51 8.45 -2.75 -4.63
N PRO A 52 9.55 -2.08 -5.02
CA PRO A 52 10.74 -2.76 -5.51
C PRO A 52 11.73 -3.16 -4.39
N GLY A 53 11.34 -3.10 -3.11
CA GLY A 53 12.14 -3.69 -2.03
C GLY A 53 12.66 -2.74 -0.95
N GLU A 54 11.93 -1.68 -0.62
CA GLU A 54 12.26 -0.83 0.54
C GLU A 54 11.12 -0.71 1.55
N LEU A 55 9.92 -1.18 1.19
CA LEU A 55 8.77 -1.18 2.08
C LEU A 55 9.01 -2.20 3.19
N THR A 56 8.91 -1.77 4.45
CA THR A 56 9.09 -2.64 5.63
C THR A 56 7.79 -2.97 6.34
N SER A 57 6.71 -2.23 6.07
CA SER A 57 5.41 -2.41 6.74
C SER A 57 4.25 -1.87 5.87
N LEU A 58 3.03 -2.36 6.16
CA LEU A 58 1.76 -1.90 5.61
C LEU A 58 0.88 -1.16 6.65
N ASP A 59 1.45 -0.81 7.81
CA ASP A 59 0.74 -0.16 8.92
C ASP A 59 0.32 1.28 8.63
N TRP A 60 0.86 1.88 7.57
CA TRP A 60 0.49 3.21 7.08
C TRP A 60 -0.94 3.29 6.50
N LEU A 61 -1.66 2.17 6.43
CA LEU A 61 -3.10 2.10 6.13
C LEU A 61 -3.90 1.63 7.36
N PRO A 62 -3.82 2.33 8.52
CA PRO A 62 -4.37 1.80 9.77
C PRO A 62 -5.90 1.69 9.74
N ALA A 63 -6.57 2.60 9.03
CA ALA A 63 -8.04 2.62 8.94
C ALA A 63 -8.60 1.78 7.79
N LEU A 64 -7.78 1.27 6.87
CA LEU A 64 -8.28 0.53 5.72
C LEU A 64 -8.88 -0.79 6.18
N THR A 65 -10.19 -0.96 5.97
CA THR A 65 -10.91 -2.19 6.32
C THR A 65 -11.66 -2.79 5.15
N ARG A 66 -11.79 -2.06 4.02
CA ARG A 66 -12.58 -2.52 2.87
C ARG A 66 -11.88 -2.27 1.55
N VAL A 67 -11.79 -3.33 0.74
CA VAL A 67 -11.40 -3.31 -0.67
C VAL A 67 -12.58 -3.86 -1.46
N ARG A 68 -13.28 -3.02 -2.23
CA ARG A 68 -14.54 -3.42 -2.85
C ARG A 68 -14.37 -4.49 -3.93
N GLU A 69 -13.25 -4.51 -4.64
CA GLU A 69 -13.08 -5.29 -5.86
C GLU A 69 -11.95 -6.31 -5.75
N SER A 70 -10.70 -5.88 -5.76
CA SER A 70 -9.55 -6.80 -5.70
C SER A 70 -8.33 -6.16 -5.05
N ALA A 71 -7.44 -7.01 -4.54
CA ALA A 71 -6.17 -6.60 -3.95
C ALA A 71 -4.99 -7.29 -4.67
N LEU A 72 -4.02 -6.49 -5.10
CA LEU A 72 -2.75 -6.95 -5.65
C LEU A 72 -1.59 -6.35 -4.85
N VAL A 73 -0.76 -7.21 -4.27
CA VAL A 73 0.48 -6.82 -3.60
C VAL A 73 1.66 -7.44 -4.34
N MET A 74 2.51 -6.60 -4.92
CA MET A 74 3.76 -6.99 -5.56
C MET A 74 4.91 -6.33 -4.80
N THR A 75 5.75 -7.11 -4.13
CA THR A 75 6.87 -6.57 -3.36
C THR A 75 8.14 -7.40 -3.51
N ALA A 76 9.28 -6.77 -3.23
CA ALA A 76 10.53 -7.46 -2.91
C ALA A 76 10.82 -7.30 -1.40
N PRO A 77 11.75 -8.08 -0.81
CA PRO A 77 12.23 -7.86 0.55
C PRO A 77 12.60 -6.37 0.78
N PRO A 78 12.34 -5.79 1.97
CA PRO A 78 12.25 -6.48 3.26
C PRO A 78 10.83 -6.83 3.75
N LEU A 79 9.75 -6.38 3.09
CA LEU A 79 8.38 -6.72 3.51
C LEU A 79 8.18 -8.24 3.44
N SER A 80 7.87 -8.87 4.58
CA SER A 80 7.70 -10.32 4.63
C SER A 80 6.35 -10.76 4.08
N MET A 81 6.27 -12.01 3.61
CA MET A 81 4.99 -12.60 3.19
C MET A 81 3.97 -12.62 4.35
N GLU A 82 4.44 -12.87 5.58
CA GLU A 82 3.61 -12.87 6.78
C GLU A 82 2.98 -11.49 7.05
N ASP A 83 3.74 -10.40 6.88
CA ASP A 83 3.21 -9.04 7.04
C ASP A 83 2.13 -8.73 6.00
N ILE A 84 2.32 -9.19 4.75
CA ILE A 84 1.35 -9.01 3.67
C ILE A 84 0.08 -9.81 3.97
N GLU A 85 0.21 -11.08 4.36
CA GLU A 85 -0.92 -11.94 4.69
C GLU A 85 -1.69 -11.41 5.91
N SER A 86 -0.98 -10.98 6.96
CA SER A 86 -1.57 -10.34 8.14
C SER A 86 -2.36 -9.08 7.75
N PHE A 87 -1.76 -8.20 6.94
CA PHE A 87 -2.44 -7.01 6.43
C PHE A 87 -3.69 -7.33 5.59
N LEU A 88 -3.62 -8.33 4.71
CA LEU A 88 -4.76 -8.71 3.86
C LEU A 88 -5.86 -9.40 4.68
N SER A 89 -5.52 -10.16 5.71
CA SER A 89 -6.47 -10.90 6.54
C SER A 89 -7.44 -10.00 7.33
N ARG A 90 -7.05 -8.75 7.59
CA ARG A 90 -7.90 -7.75 8.27
C ARG A 90 -8.84 -6.98 7.33
N LEU A 91 -8.77 -7.21 6.02
CA LEU A 91 -9.58 -6.49 5.02
C LEU A 91 -10.81 -7.31 4.60
N ASP A 92 -11.95 -6.63 4.50
CA ASP A 92 -13.11 -7.14 3.74
C ASP A 92 -12.84 -6.90 2.24
N ILE A 93 -12.39 -7.95 1.55
CA ILE A 93 -12.05 -7.94 0.13
C ILE A 93 -13.18 -8.61 -0.65
N GLY A 94 -13.84 -7.84 -1.53
CA GLY A 94 -15.00 -8.30 -2.28
C GLY A 94 -14.69 -9.32 -3.39
N GLY A 95 -13.43 -9.49 -3.75
CA GLY A 95 -13.00 -10.36 -4.84
C GLY A 95 -11.59 -10.92 -4.66
N GLU A 96 -10.88 -11.11 -5.76
CA GLU A 96 -9.61 -11.84 -5.76
C GLU A 96 -8.48 -11.08 -5.07
N THR A 97 -7.59 -11.87 -4.44
CA THR A 97 -6.37 -11.39 -3.82
C THR A 97 -5.18 -12.08 -4.50
N ALA A 98 -4.21 -11.29 -4.94
CA ALA A 98 -2.98 -11.79 -5.54
C ALA A 98 -1.77 -11.18 -4.82
N VAL A 99 -0.82 -12.05 -4.44
CA VAL A 99 0.45 -11.66 -3.84
C VAL A 99 1.58 -12.21 -4.69
N MET A 100 2.54 -11.35 -5.03
CA MET A 100 3.72 -11.71 -5.81
C MET A 100 4.96 -11.17 -5.10
N THR A 101 5.86 -12.06 -4.69
CA THR A 101 7.14 -11.69 -4.11
C THR A 101 8.27 -12.12 -5.03
N SER A 102 9.20 -11.22 -5.34
CA SER A 102 10.47 -11.61 -5.97
C SER A 102 11.48 -11.92 -4.87
N GLU A 103 11.94 -13.17 -4.80
CA GLU A 103 13.06 -13.59 -3.96
C GLU A 103 14.37 -12.86 -4.32
#